data_AF-A0A4Q6FW97-F1
#
_entry.id   AF-A0A4Q6FW97-F1
#
_cell.length_a   1.000
_cell.length_b   1.000
_cell.length_c   1.000
_cell.angle_alpha   90.00
_cell.angle_beta   90.00
_cell.angle_gamma   90.00
#
_symmetry.space_group_name_H-M   'P 1'
#
loop_
_entity.id
_entity.type
_entity.pdbx_description
1 polymer ?
#
loop_
_entity_poly.entity_id
_entity_poly.type
_entity_poly.pdbx_seq_one_letter_code
_entity_poly.pdbx_strand_id
1 'polypeptide(L)'
;MYLTKAPTLTILIPVTDENGVLRFPHSGGPYYGIHKIINAAVTLSAQAEETAKTFFNSPNATFTPVAAIDPVLKKSGEVSSVLYLMKPTSKDLPINKNWPTMAEILRAVDPGPTRLAYMKALQHLAGAADAQVDVLEVDEEVRTRLKTLEEDLPN
;
A
#
# COMPACT_ATOMS: atom_id res chain seq x y z
N MET A 1 2.44 -13.43 -26.52
CA MET A 1 1.66 -13.80 -25.33
C MET A 1 1.50 -12.53 -24.51
N TYR A 2 0.35 -11.86 -24.61
CA TYR A 2 0.09 -10.61 -23.90
C TYR A 2 -0.28 -10.96 -22.46
N LEU A 3 0.70 -10.86 -21.55
CA LEU A 3 0.42 -10.84 -20.12
C LEU A 3 -0.18 -9.46 -19.82
N THR A 4 -1.51 -9.36 -19.80
CA THR A 4 -2.21 -8.25 -19.18
C THR A 4 -1.78 -8.22 -17.71
N LYS A 5 -0.87 -7.31 -17.39
CA LYS A 5 -0.33 -7.17 -16.02
C LYS A 5 -1.46 -6.65 -15.15
N ALA A 6 -2.17 -7.56 -14.49
CA ALA A 6 -3.31 -7.24 -13.62
C ALA A 6 -2.94 -6.14 -12.62
N PRO A 7 -3.83 -5.16 -12.36
CA PRO A 7 -3.52 -4.08 -11.44
C PRO A 7 -3.22 -4.63 -10.05
N THR A 8 -2.20 -4.06 -9.40
CA THR A 8 -1.73 -4.54 -8.10
C THR A 8 -1.91 -3.49 -7.02
N LEU A 9 -2.08 -3.95 -5.79
CA LEU A 9 -2.13 -3.17 -4.57
C LEU A 9 -0.86 -3.46 -3.77
N THR A 10 -0.17 -2.41 -3.33
CA THR A 10 0.94 -2.49 -2.38
C THR A 10 0.47 -1.88 -1.07
N ILE A 11 0.27 -2.72 -0.06
CA ILE A 11 -0.29 -2.33 1.23
C ILE A 11 0.85 -2.01 2.18
N LEU A 12 0.86 -0.79 2.69
CA LEU A 12 1.85 -0.30 3.64
C LEU A 12 1.23 -0.25 5.04
N ILE A 13 1.78 -1.03 5.96
CA ILE A 13 1.28 -1.15 7.34
C ILE A 13 2.44 -0.84 8.28
N PRO A 14 2.39 0.25 9.08
CA PRO A 14 3.39 0.50 10.09
C PRO A 14 3.15 -0.45 11.27
N VAL A 15 4.19 -1.15 11.70
CA VAL A 15 4.19 -1.95 12.94
C VAL A 15 5.36 -1.48 13.80
N THR A 16 5.07 -1.19 15.06
CA THR A 16 6.07 -0.70 16.01
C THR A 16 6.75 -1.89 16.69
N ASP A 17 8.08 -1.94 16.65
CA ASP A 17 8.84 -2.95 17.41
C ASP A 17 8.94 -2.62 18.90
N GLU A 18 9.51 -3.54 19.70
CA GLU A 18 9.63 -3.35 21.14
C GLU A 18 10.46 -2.12 21.56
N ASN A 19 11.25 -1.54 20.65
CA ASN A 19 12.07 -0.35 20.90
C ASN A 19 11.36 0.94 20.43
N GLY A 20 10.11 0.85 19.98
CA GLY A 20 9.37 2.00 19.46
C GLY A 20 9.70 2.34 18.01
N VAL A 21 10.43 1.50 17.28
CA VAL A 21 10.82 1.76 15.90
C VAL A 21 9.72 1.29 14.95
N LEU A 22 9.28 2.19 14.05
CA LEU A 22 8.31 1.88 13.00
C LEU A 22 8.96 1.05 11.89
N ARG A 23 8.40 -0.13 11.66
CA ARG A 23 8.83 -1.07 10.62
C ARG A 23 7.67 -1.38 9.68
N PHE A 24 8.02 -1.70 8.45
CA PHE A 24 7.08 -1.92 7.37
C PHE A 24 7.24 -3.33 6.81
N PRO A 25 6.26 -4.23 7.00
CA PRO A 25 6.32 -5.57 6.44
C PRO A 25 6.43 -5.55 4.92
N HIS A 26 7.13 -6.55 4.40
CA HIS A 26 7.36 -6.69 2.98
C HIS A 26 7.19 -8.14 2.55
N SER A 27 6.35 -8.37 1.54
CA SER A 27 6.03 -9.71 1.04
C SER A 27 6.93 -10.19 -0.11
N GLY A 28 8.02 -9.47 -0.42
CA GLY A 28 9.01 -9.87 -1.44
C GLY A 28 8.67 -9.48 -2.89
N GLY A 29 7.71 -8.58 -3.11
CA GLY A 29 7.39 -8.06 -4.45
C GLY A 29 8.25 -6.86 -4.88
N PRO A 30 7.93 -6.23 -6.02
CA PRO A 30 8.77 -5.16 -6.60
C PRO A 30 8.78 -3.85 -5.80
N TYR A 31 7.85 -3.67 -4.87
CA TYR A 31 7.68 -2.46 -4.07
C TYR A 31 7.72 -2.80 -2.58
N TYR A 32 8.08 -1.86 -1.71
CA TYR A 32 8.03 -2.10 -0.26
C TYR A 32 6.58 -2.09 0.25
N GLY A 33 6.19 -3.15 0.98
CA GLY A 33 4.81 -3.43 1.39
C GLY A 33 4.37 -4.87 1.12
N ILE A 34 3.11 -5.16 1.46
CA ILE A 34 2.43 -6.43 1.21
C ILE A 34 1.69 -6.34 -0.11
N HIS A 35 1.94 -7.26 -1.04
CA HIS A 35 1.41 -7.18 -2.41
C HIS A 35 0.15 -8.03 -2.58
N LYS A 36 -0.80 -7.50 -3.35
CA LYS A 36 -2.02 -8.20 -3.74
C LYS A 36 -2.38 -7.88 -5.19
N ILE A 37 -2.79 -8.90 -5.94
CA ILE A 37 -3.46 -8.70 -7.23
C ILE A 37 -4.90 -8.29 -6.95
N ILE A 38 -5.34 -7.19 -7.56
CA ILE A 38 -6.67 -6.62 -7.29
C ILE A 38 -7.74 -7.45 -8.00
N ASN A 39 -8.81 -7.75 -7.27
CA ASN A 39 -10.07 -8.25 -7.80
C ASN A 39 -11.06 -7.08 -7.89
N ALA A 40 -11.47 -6.69 -9.10
CA ALA A 40 -12.38 -5.57 -9.33
C ALA A 40 -13.81 -5.78 -8.76
N ALA A 41 -14.17 -7.01 -8.40
CA ALA A 41 -15.47 -7.34 -7.79
C ALA A 41 -15.56 -6.99 -6.29
N VAL A 42 -14.43 -6.65 -5.65
CA VAL A 42 -14.35 -6.39 -4.20
C VAL A 42 -13.74 -5.01 -3.96
N THR A 43 -14.16 -4.31 -2.91
CA THR A 43 -13.58 -3.01 -2.54
C THR A 43 -12.09 -3.14 -2.17
N LEU A 44 -11.30 -2.08 -2.38
CA LEU A 44 -9.88 -2.11 -2.06
C LEU A 44 -9.64 -2.25 -0.56
N SER A 45 -10.46 -1.60 0.25
CA SER A 45 -10.42 -1.66 1.71
C SER A 45 -10.57 -3.10 2.22
N ALA A 46 -11.58 -3.83 1.74
CA ALA A 46 -11.84 -5.21 2.15
C ALA A 46 -10.70 -6.15 1.72
N GLN A 47 -10.22 -6.00 0.48
CA GLN A 47 -9.10 -6.81 -0.03
C GLN A 47 -7.79 -6.52 0.72
N ALA A 48 -7.55 -5.25 1.09
CA ALA A 48 -6.37 -4.85 1.82
C ALA A 48 -6.37 -5.42 3.25
N GLU A 49 -7.52 -5.37 3.93
CA GLU A 49 -7.70 -5.95 5.25
C GLU A 49 -7.54 -7.47 5.25
N GLU A 50 -8.19 -8.17 4.34
CA GLU A 50 -8.07 -9.64 4.21
C GLU A 50 -6.62 -10.06 3.92
N THR A 51 -5.94 -9.32 3.05
CA THR A 51 -4.53 -9.57 2.72
C THR A 51 -3.64 -9.34 3.94
N ALA A 52 -3.87 -8.28 4.71
CA ALA A 52 -3.13 -8.00 5.94
C ALA A 52 -3.34 -9.10 6.98
N LYS A 53 -4.59 -9.49 7.24
CA LYS A 53 -4.94 -10.61 8.15
C LYS A 53 -4.22 -11.89 7.78
N THR A 54 -4.20 -12.21 6.49
CA THR A 54 -3.53 -13.40 5.96
C THR A 54 -2.01 -13.32 6.15
N PHE A 55 -1.40 -12.18 5.80
CA PHE A 55 0.04 -11.98 5.91
C PHE A 55 0.55 -12.12 7.35
N PHE A 56 -0.16 -11.54 8.31
CA PHE A 56 0.19 -11.62 9.74
C PHE A 56 -0.29 -12.90 10.42
N ASN A 57 -0.92 -13.83 9.69
CA ASN A 57 -1.58 -15.02 10.25
C ASN A 57 -2.48 -14.68 11.46
N SER A 58 -3.22 -13.58 11.35
CA SER A 58 -3.96 -12.96 12.46
C SER A 58 -5.40 -12.65 12.02
N PRO A 59 -6.30 -13.64 11.98
CA PRO A 59 -7.65 -13.48 11.43
C PRO A 59 -8.51 -12.48 12.22
N ASN A 60 -8.23 -12.33 13.52
CA ASN A 60 -8.93 -11.41 14.42
C ASN A 60 -8.31 -10.01 14.46
N ALA A 61 -7.19 -9.79 13.76
CA ALA A 61 -6.58 -8.46 13.70
C ALA A 61 -7.45 -7.51 12.88
N THR A 62 -7.55 -6.26 13.32
CA THR A 62 -8.29 -5.22 12.60
C THR A 62 -7.34 -4.18 12.07
N PHE A 63 -7.61 -3.73 10.84
CA PHE A 63 -6.82 -2.74 10.13
C PHE A 63 -7.74 -1.65 9.62
N THR A 64 -7.36 -0.39 9.87
CA THR A 64 -8.13 0.76 9.41
C THR A 64 -7.45 1.34 8.16
N PRO A 65 -8.18 1.49 7.04
CA PRO A 65 -7.65 2.18 5.87
C PRO A 65 -7.38 3.65 6.22
N VAL A 66 -6.23 4.16 5.77
CA VAL A 66 -5.85 5.57 5.98
C VAL A 66 -5.98 6.35 4.69
N ALA A 67 -5.31 5.91 3.63
CA ALA A 67 -5.31 6.60 2.35
C ALA A 67 -4.80 5.69 1.21
N ALA A 68 -5.34 5.88 0.01
CA ALA A 68 -4.66 5.51 -1.23
C ALA A 68 -3.71 6.65 -1.60
N ILE A 69 -2.46 6.34 -1.90
CA ILE A 69 -1.40 7.34 -2.07
C ILE A 69 -1.06 7.53 -3.54
N ASP A 70 -1.13 8.78 -4.00
CA ASP A 70 -0.66 9.20 -5.32
C ASP A 70 0.76 9.78 -5.26
N PRO A 71 1.62 9.53 -6.25
CA PRO A 71 1.36 8.81 -7.50
C PRO A 71 1.43 7.29 -7.34
N VAL A 72 0.85 6.54 -8.28
CA VAL A 72 1.01 5.08 -8.34
C VAL A 72 2.48 4.69 -8.46
N LEU A 73 2.84 3.57 -7.84
CA LEU A 73 4.18 3.01 -7.87
C LEU A 73 4.48 2.48 -9.27
N LYS A 74 5.60 2.93 -9.82
CA LYS A 74 6.08 2.53 -11.14
C LYS A 74 7.57 2.23 -11.09
N LYS A 75 7.96 1.08 -11.61
CA LYS A 75 9.35 0.70 -11.84
C LYS A 75 9.46 0.04 -13.22
N SER A 76 10.52 0.37 -13.96
CA SER A 76 10.73 -0.18 -15.30
C SER A 76 10.75 -1.71 -15.25
N GLY A 77 10.02 -2.36 -16.15
CA GLY A 77 9.88 -3.82 -16.19
C GLY A 77 8.85 -4.42 -15.24
N GLU A 78 8.37 -3.67 -14.24
CA GLU A 78 7.44 -4.15 -13.22
C GLU A 78 5.97 -3.83 -13.54
N VAL A 79 5.04 -4.41 -12.78
CA VAL A 79 3.61 -4.03 -12.83
C VAL A 79 3.41 -2.74 -12.03
N SER A 80 2.55 -1.83 -12.47
CA SER A 80 2.23 -0.65 -11.67
C SER A 80 1.40 -1.04 -10.44
N SER A 81 1.57 -0.34 -9.33
CA SER A 81 0.85 -0.66 -8.08
C SER A 81 0.32 0.58 -7.39
N VAL A 82 -0.91 0.51 -6.87
CA VAL A 82 -1.44 1.55 -5.98
C VAL A 82 -0.86 1.33 -4.59
N LEU A 83 -0.24 2.36 -4.02
CA LEU A 83 0.22 2.32 -2.63
C LEU A 83 -0.96 2.62 -1.70
N TYR A 84 -1.29 1.69 -0.81
CA TYR A 84 -2.43 1.79 0.09
C TYR A 84 -1.95 1.73 1.53
N LEU A 85 -2.16 2.82 2.27
CA LEU A 85 -1.73 2.94 3.65
C LEU A 85 -2.85 2.48 4.59
N MET A 86 -2.51 1.58 5.51
CA MET A 86 -3.40 1.14 6.58
C MET A 86 -2.71 1.31 7.94
N LYS A 87 -3.51 1.39 9.00
CA LYS A 87 -3.03 1.36 10.39
C LYS A 87 -3.58 0.11 11.09
N PRO A 88 -2.74 -0.66 11.79
CA PRO A 88 -3.24 -1.74 12.63
C PRO A 88 -3.88 -1.16 13.89
N THR A 89 -5.06 -1.67 14.25
CA THR A 89 -5.74 -1.31 15.50
C THR A 89 -5.41 -2.31 16.61
N SER A 90 -5.05 -3.54 16.24
CA SER A 90 -4.59 -4.56 17.16
C SER A 90 -3.15 -4.29 17.63
N LYS A 91 -2.90 -4.38 18.94
CA LYS A 91 -1.60 -4.11 19.55
C LYS A 91 -0.59 -5.25 19.38
N ASP A 92 -1.07 -6.47 19.14
CA ASP A 92 -0.25 -7.69 19.17
C ASP A 92 -0.04 -8.29 17.78
N LEU A 93 0.40 -7.48 16.81
CA LEU A 93 0.81 -8.03 15.51
C LEU A 93 2.22 -8.63 15.61
N PRO A 94 2.48 -9.78 14.96
CA PRO A 94 3.82 -10.33 14.93
C PRO A 94 4.77 -9.33 14.26
N ILE A 95 5.86 -9.02 14.94
CA ILE A 95 6.89 -8.08 14.50
C ILE A 95 8.13 -8.85 14.01
N ASN A 96 8.69 -8.42 12.88
CA ASN A 96 10.00 -8.88 12.43
C ASN A 96 10.97 -7.69 12.37
N LYS A 97 12.07 -7.77 13.13
CA LYS A 97 13.10 -6.72 13.17
C LYS A 97 13.87 -6.55 11.86
N ASN A 98 13.79 -7.51 10.95
CA ASN A 98 14.39 -7.42 9.62
C ASN A 98 13.51 -6.63 8.65
N TRP A 99 12.28 -6.27 9.04
CA TRP A 99 11.47 -5.38 8.22
C TRP A 99 12.07 -3.98 8.17
N PRO A 100 12.11 -3.37 6.98
CA PRO A 100 12.72 -2.08 6.80
C PRO A 100 11.93 -0.97 7.49
N THR A 101 12.66 0.03 7.94
CA THR A 101 12.14 1.33 8.34
C THR A 101 11.83 2.18 7.11
N MET A 102 11.03 3.23 7.28
CA MET A 102 10.76 4.16 6.17
C MET A 102 12.05 4.82 5.65
N ALA A 103 13.02 5.10 6.53
CA ALA A 103 14.30 5.66 6.12
C ALA A 103 15.09 4.71 5.20
N GLU A 104 15.06 3.41 5.47
CA GLU A 104 15.69 2.40 4.61
C GLU A 104 14.96 2.26 3.28
N ILE A 105 13.62 2.22 3.29
CA ILE A 105 12.80 2.22 2.07
C ILE A 105 13.16 3.42 1.19
N LEU A 106 13.13 4.62 1.75
CA LEU A 106 13.40 5.84 1.00
C LEU A 106 14.83 5.92 0.49
N ARG A 107 15.81 5.26 1.12
CA ARG A 107 17.19 5.17 0.60
C ARG A 107 17.33 4.15 -0.53
N ALA A 108 16.57 3.06 -0.46
CA ALA A 108 16.65 1.98 -1.44
C ALA A 108 15.83 2.25 -2.72
N VAL A 109 14.86 3.16 -2.67
CA VAL A 109 14.05 3.55 -3.82
C VAL A 109 14.70 4.72 -4.56
N ASP A 110 14.88 4.56 -5.88
CA ASP A 110 15.41 5.60 -6.75
C ASP A 110 14.59 6.89 -6.68
N PRO A 111 15.21 8.08 -6.82
CA PRO A 111 14.48 9.34 -6.93
C PRO A 111 13.43 9.28 -8.06
N GLY A 112 12.17 9.58 -7.73
CA GLY A 112 11.09 9.53 -8.71
C GLY A 112 9.69 9.40 -8.09
N PRO A 113 8.67 9.09 -8.91
CA PRO A 113 7.28 8.98 -8.47
C PRO A 113 7.07 7.98 -7.33
N THR A 114 7.72 6.81 -7.41
CA THR A 114 7.65 5.76 -6.37
C THR A 114 8.18 6.25 -5.03
N ARG A 115 9.32 6.98 -5.02
CA ARG A 115 9.87 7.56 -3.78
C ARG A 115 8.94 8.63 -3.21
N LEU A 116 8.36 9.47 -4.08
CA LEU A 116 7.39 10.49 -3.69
C LEU A 116 6.15 9.89 -3.03
N ALA A 117 5.65 8.76 -3.55
CA ALA A 117 4.52 8.05 -2.95
C ALA A 117 4.84 7.57 -1.53
N TYR A 118 6.01 6.96 -1.30
CA TYR A 118 6.43 6.58 0.06
C TYR A 118 6.62 7.78 1.00
N MET A 119 7.13 8.90 0.50
CA MET A 119 7.24 10.14 1.29
C MET A 119 5.86 10.68 1.69
N LYS A 120 4.89 10.69 0.78
CA LYS A 120 3.51 11.09 1.09
C LYS A 120 2.84 10.15 2.08
N ALA A 121 3.04 8.83 1.95
CA ALA A 121 2.56 7.87 2.93
C ALA A 121 3.12 8.17 4.34
N LEU A 122 4.41 8.55 4.43
CA LEU A 122 5.00 8.99 5.70
C LEU A 122 4.35 10.27 6.23
N GLN A 123 4.03 11.24 5.37
CA GLN A 123 3.32 12.48 5.76
C GLN A 123 1.93 12.18 6.34
N HIS A 124 1.16 11.29 5.71
CA HIS A 124 -0.12 10.81 6.23
C HIS A 124 0.03 10.08 7.57
N LEU A 125 1.10 9.30 7.75
CA LEU A 125 1.38 8.63 9.02
C LEU A 125 1.70 9.62 10.14
N ALA A 126 2.48 10.66 9.85
CA ALA A 126 2.87 11.71 10.80
C ALA A 126 1.72 12.66 11.17
N GLY A 127 0.55 12.55 10.54
CA GLY A 127 -0.57 13.48 10.75
C GLY A 127 -0.31 14.87 10.19
N ALA A 128 0.76 15.06 9.40
CA ALA A 128 1.13 16.36 8.83
C ALA A 128 0.27 16.76 7.62
N ALA A 129 -0.65 15.89 7.19
CA ALA A 129 -1.68 16.16 6.20
C ALA A 129 -3.06 16.18 6.89
N ASP A 130 -3.27 17.14 7.78
CA ASP A 130 -4.60 17.52 8.26
C ASP A 130 -5.42 18.09 7.08
N ALA A 131 -6.14 17.22 6.39
CA ALA A 131 -7.35 17.58 5.65
C ALA A 131 -8.16 16.30 5.45
N GLN A 132 -9.40 16.30 5.92
CA GLN A 132 -10.41 15.29 5.65
C GLN A 132 -10.38 14.90 4.16
N VAL A 133 -9.87 13.71 3.87
CA VAL A 133 -10.21 13.01 2.64
C VAL A 133 -11.26 12.01 3.07
N ASP A 134 -12.52 12.33 2.78
CA ASP A 134 -13.67 11.48 3.07
C ASP A 134 -13.40 10.12 2.41
N VAL A 135 -13.16 9.09 3.24
CA VAL A 135 -12.69 7.76 2.80
C VAL A 135 -13.70 7.09 1.86
N LEU A 136 -14.94 7.56 1.84
CA LEU A 136 -16.01 7.16 0.93
C LEU A 136 -15.84 7.71 -0.50
N GLU A 137 -15.27 8.91 -0.70
CA GLU A 137 -15.08 9.49 -2.04
C GLU A 137 -13.88 8.88 -2.79
N VAL A 138 -12.89 8.38 -2.06
CA VAL A 138 -11.67 7.78 -2.65
C VAL A 138 -11.96 6.47 -3.36
N ASP A 139 -12.93 5.68 -2.89
CA ASP A 139 -13.25 4.38 -3.50
C ASP A 139 -13.87 4.55 -4.91
N GLU A 140 -14.64 5.61 -5.16
CA GLU A 140 -15.17 5.92 -6.51
C GLU A 140 -14.11 6.53 -7.43
N GLU A 141 -13.27 7.42 -6.92
CA GLU A 141 -12.24 8.07 -7.72
C GLU A 141 -11.16 7.07 -8.15
N VAL A 142 -10.70 6.20 -7.24
CA VAL A 142 -9.74 5.14 -7.57
C VAL A 142 -10.35 4.14 -8.54
N ARG A 143 -11.63 3.79 -8.39
CA ARG A 143 -12.34 2.88 -9.32
C ARG A 143 -12.48 3.48 -10.71
N THR A 144 -12.73 4.78 -10.81
CA THR A 144 -12.77 5.50 -12.09
C THR A 144 -11.38 5.52 -12.74
N ARG A 145 -10.33 5.80 -11.97
CA ARG A 145 -8.93 5.81 -12.46
C ARG A 145 -8.45 4.42 -12.91
N LEU A 146 -8.88 3.35 -12.24
CA LEU A 146 -8.59 1.98 -12.65
C LEU A 146 -9.20 1.68 -14.03
N LYS A 147 -10.44 2.12 -14.29
CA LYS A 147 -11.04 2.00 -15.63
C LYS A 147 -10.28 2.79 -16.68
N THR A 148 -9.86 4.02 -16.37
CA THR A 148 -9.09 4.83 -17.33
C THR A 148 -7.74 4.20 -17.66
N LEU A 149 -7.07 3.56 -16.69
CA LEU A 149 -5.82 2.81 -16.94
C LEU A 149 -6.04 1.53 -17.77
N GLU A 150 -7.24 0.95 -17.75
CA GLU A 150 -7.63 -0.15 -18.64
C GLU A 150 -7.96 0.35 -20.06
N GLU A 151 -8.47 1.58 -20.21
CA GLU A 151 -8.89 2.18 -21.49
C GLU A 151 -7.74 2.87 -22.26
N ASP A 152 -6.71 3.40 -21.59
CA ASP A 152 -5.55 4.06 -22.21
C ASP A 152 -4.45 3.09 -22.72
N LEU A 153 -4.79 1.79 -22.84
CA LEU A 153 -3.93 0.80 -23.47
C LEU A 153 -4.07 0.92 -25.00
N PRO A 154 -3.02 1.33 -25.75
CA PRO A 154 -3.09 1.31 -27.20
C PRO A 154 -3.27 -0.14 -27.69
N ASN A 155 -4.28 -0.35 -28.54
CA ASN A 155 -4.50 -1.62 -29.26
C ASN A 155 -3.26 -2.08 -30.02
#